data_AF-K9D287-F1
#
_entry.id   AF-K9D287-F1
#
_cell.length_a   1.000
_cell.length_b   1.000
_cell.length_c   1.000
_cell.angle_alpha   90.00
_cell.angle_beta   90.00
_cell.angle_gamma   90.00
#
_symmetry.space_group_name_H-M   'P 1'
#
loop_
_entity.id
_entity.type
_entity.pdbx_description
1 polymer ?
#
loop_
_entity_poly.entity_id
_entity_poly.type
_entity_poly.pdbx_seq_one_letter_code
_entity_poly.pdbx_strand_id
1 'polypeptide(L)'
;MGRDSPPQIPPTESWLPGKAERRQVLGGALLLGALVGVPLRAWHQQVEGQAGGASDSERLLLARLSDLVIPDSDTPGAVAVGVPAFVERALLHGLDDTAPEPAGKVRMGDDRGGLPVLDQVMRDLNGRAAMPFLGLKPDRQRGVLEAYDADAFGGEQGDHPWKKIKALILTGYYTSEVGASRELQYELVPGRWDPNLPLPAHNRSWSSDWTAVDFG
;
A
#
# COMPACT_ATOMS: atom_id res chain seq x y z
N MET A 1 0.19 -30.88 70.47
CA MET A 1 0.98 -31.72 69.55
C MET A 1 0.04 -32.27 68.50
N GLY A 2 -0.02 -31.58 67.35
CA GLY A 2 -0.93 -31.87 66.25
C GLY A 2 -0.48 -33.05 65.39
N ARG A 3 -1.45 -33.67 64.73
CA ARG A 3 -1.24 -34.50 63.54
C ARG A 3 -2.32 -34.11 62.55
N ASP A 4 -2.02 -33.11 61.74
CA ASP A 4 -2.76 -32.78 60.54
C ASP A 4 -2.36 -33.77 59.45
N SER A 5 -3.34 -34.51 58.94
CA SER A 5 -3.17 -35.35 57.76
C SER A 5 -3.04 -34.47 56.51
N PRO A 6 -2.13 -34.75 55.56
CA PRO A 6 -2.03 -33.97 54.34
C PRO A 6 -3.24 -34.22 53.41
N PRO A 7 -3.66 -33.24 52.60
CA PRO A 7 -4.77 -33.39 51.68
C PRO A 7 -4.41 -34.34 50.52
N GLN A 8 -5.32 -35.24 50.18
CA GLN A 8 -5.18 -36.13 49.02
C GLN A 8 -5.54 -35.37 47.74
N ILE A 9 -4.61 -35.32 46.79
CA ILE A 9 -4.81 -34.76 45.45
C ILE A 9 -5.40 -35.87 44.56
N PRO A 10 -6.54 -35.67 43.88
CA PRO A 10 -7.07 -36.66 42.94
C PRO A 10 -6.14 -36.79 41.71
N PRO A 11 -6.12 -37.96 41.03
CA PRO A 11 -5.20 -38.18 39.91
C PRO A 11 -5.51 -37.22 38.76
N THR A 12 -4.47 -36.56 38.24
CA THR A 12 -4.53 -35.74 37.03
C THR A 12 -4.90 -36.59 35.83
N GLU A 13 -6.02 -36.28 35.17
CA GLU A 13 -6.32 -36.82 33.85
C GLU A 13 -5.17 -36.46 32.88
N SER A 14 -4.55 -37.49 32.31
CA SER A 14 -3.55 -37.33 31.26
C SER A 14 -4.23 -36.77 30.01
N TRP A 15 -3.93 -35.51 29.67
CA TRP A 15 -4.30 -34.91 28.39
C TRP A 15 -3.51 -35.62 27.27
N LEU A 16 -4.09 -36.66 26.71
CA LEU A 16 -3.68 -37.17 25.40
C LEU A 16 -4.63 -36.55 24.37
N PRO A 17 -4.14 -35.78 23.37
CA PRO A 17 -4.99 -35.29 22.31
C PRO A 17 -5.56 -36.50 21.55
N GLY A 18 -6.88 -36.65 21.60
CA GLY A 18 -7.61 -37.64 20.81
C GLY A 18 -7.24 -37.52 19.34
N LYS A 19 -7.07 -38.66 18.67
CA LYS A 19 -6.71 -38.74 17.25
C LYS A 19 -7.68 -37.91 16.42
N ALA A 20 -7.20 -36.79 15.86
CA ALA A 20 -7.99 -35.96 14.95
C ALA A 20 -8.45 -36.82 13.76
N GLU A 21 -9.77 -36.95 13.63
CA GLU A 21 -10.39 -37.78 12.61
C GLU A 21 -10.27 -37.06 11.25
N ARG A 22 -9.70 -37.70 10.23
CA ARG A 22 -9.39 -37.09 8.91
C ARG A 22 -10.58 -36.36 8.25
N ARG A 23 -11.82 -36.71 8.63
CA ARG A 23 -13.05 -36.05 8.14
C ARG A 23 -13.28 -34.65 8.73
N GLN A 24 -12.81 -34.38 9.93
CA GLN A 24 -12.96 -33.06 10.57
C GLN A 24 -11.98 -32.04 9.98
N VAL A 25 -10.81 -32.49 9.50
CA VAL A 25 -9.81 -31.64 8.82
C VAL A 25 -10.28 -31.20 7.44
N LEU A 26 -10.97 -32.07 6.69
CA LEU A 26 -11.57 -31.72 5.39
C LEU A 26 -12.80 -30.80 5.53
N GLY A 27 -13.59 -30.97 6.59
CA GLY A 27 -14.70 -30.06 6.91
C GLY A 27 -14.24 -28.66 7.30
N GLY A 28 -13.14 -28.54 8.06
CA GLY A 28 -12.54 -27.25 8.43
C GLY A 28 -11.93 -26.48 7.25
N ALA A 29 -11.33 -27.19 6.28
CA ALA A 29 -10.75 -26.57 5.09
C ALA A 29 -11.80 -25.93 4.16
N LEU A 30 -13.01 -26.50 4.08
CA LEU A 30 -14.11 -25.94 3.29
C LEU A 30 -14.74 -24.70 3.95
N LEU A 31 -14.77 -24.62 5.29
CA LEU A 31 -15.24 -23.44 6.01
C LEU A 31 -14.24 -22.26 5.94
N LEU A 32 -12.93 -22.54 5.91
CA LEU A 32 -11.92 -21.52 5.67
C LEU A 32 -11.91 -21.01 4.22
N GLY A 33 -12.15 -21.89 3.24
CA GLY A 33 -12.28 -21.49 1.84
C GLY A 33 -13.48 -20.57 1.58
N ALA A 34 -14.60 -20.78 2.29
CA ALA A 34 -15.78 -19.94 2.18
C ALA A 34 -15.62 -18.57 2.89
N LEU A 35 -14.86 -18.50 3.99
CA LEU A 35 -14.57 -17.24 4.68
C LEU A 35 -13.52 -16.36 3.95
N VAL A 36 -12.65 -16.95 3.12
CA VAL A 36 -11.64 -16.22 2.33
C VAL A 36 -12.12 -15.94 0.89
N GLY A 37 -13.11 -16.66 0.38
CA GLY A 37 -13.65 -16.46 -0.98
C GLY A 37 -14.68 -15.34 -1.10
N VAL A 38 -15.37 -14.99 -0.01
CA VAL A 38 -16.42 -13.96 0.01
C VAL A 38 -15.96 -12.53 0.37
N PRO A 39 -14.79 -12.23 0.98
CA PRO A 39 -14.45 -10.86 1.29
C PRO A 39 -13.84 -10.13 0.10
N LEU A 40 -13.35 -10.76 -0.98
CA LEU A 40 -12.78 -9.99 -2.10
C LEU A 40 -13.85 -9.28 -2.93
N ARG A 41 -14.96 -9.95 -3.27
CA ARG A 41 -16.05 -9.31 -4.04
C ARG A 41 -16.91 -8.39 -3.20
N ALA A 42 -17.12 -8.70 -1.92
CA ALA A 42 -17.83 -7.83 -1.00
C ALA A 42 -16.96 -6.62 -0.61
N TRP A 43 -15.64 -6.76 -0.44
CA TRP A 43 -14.74 -5.61 -0.34
C TRP A 43 -14.70 -4.80 -1.62
N HIS A 44 -14.63 -5.44 -2.80
CA HIS A 44 -14.63 -4.71 -4.08
C HIS A 44 -15.93 -3.90 -4.25
N GLN A 45 -17.09 -4.49 -3.93
CA GLN A 45 -18.37 -3.77 -3.95
C GLN A 45 -18.50 -2.70 -2.86
N GLN A 46 -17.84 -2.87 -1.71
CA GLN A 46 -17.80 -1.83 -0.68
C GLN A 46 -16.82 -0.69 -1.01
N VAL A 47 -15.78 -0.98 -1.83
CA VAL A 47 -14.89 0.00 -2.46
C VAL A 47 -15.58 0.71 -3.63
N GLU A 48 -16.44 0.01 -4.39
CA GLU A 48 -17.24 0.59 -5.49
C GLU A 48 -18.49 1.33 -5.02
N GLY A 49 -19.02 0.99 -3.83
CA GLY A 49 -20.31 1.49 -3.33
C GLY A 49 -20.28 2.87 -2.68
N GLN A 50 -19.11 3.51 -2.57
CA GLN A 50 -19.04 4.92 -2.16
C GLN A 50 -19.26 5.80 -3.40
N ALA A 51 -20.45 6.38 -3.52
CA ALA A 51 -20.68 7.50 -4.42
C ALA A 51 -19.61 8.57 -4.13
N GLY A 52 -18.63 8.71 -5.04
CA GLY A 52 -17.47 9.60 -4.86
C GLY A 52 -16.11 9.03 -5.30
N GLY A 53 -15.99 7.73 -5.57
CA GLY A 53 -14.73 7.07 -5.96
C GLY A 53 -14.12 7.50 -7.31
N ALA A 54 -12.94 6.97 -7.63
CA ALA A 54 -12.27 7.23 -8.89
C ALA A 54 -13.02 6.61 -10.08
N SER A 55 -13.07 7.31 -11.21
CA SER A 55 -13.64 6.79 -12.46
C SER A 55 -12.81 5.65 -13.04
N ASP A 56 -13.37 4.87 -13.97
CA ASP A 56 -12.63 3.76 -14.62
C ASP A 56 -11.34 4.24 -15.30
N SER A 57 -11.39 5.41 -15.97
CA SER A 57 -10.20 6.01 -16.59
C SER A 57 -9.16 6.46 -15.58
N GLU A 58 -9.60 6.96 -14.41
CA GLU A 58 -8.71 7.34 -13.31
C GLU A 58 -8.06 6.10 -12.69
N ARG A 59 -8.81 5.02 -12.47
CA ARG A 59 -8.28 3.74 -11.97
C ARG A 59 -7.26 3.13 -12.93
N LEU A 60 -7.52 3.17 -14.24
CA LEU A 60 -6.56 2.76 -15.27
C LEU A 60 -5.30 3.62 -15.24
N LEU A 61 -5.44 4.94 -15.04
CA LEU A 61 -4.30 5.83 -14.89
C LEU A 61 -3.47 5.50 -13.65
N LEU A 62 -4.11 5.31 -12.49
CA LEU A 62 -3.43 4.94 -11.24
C LEU A 62 -2.67 3.61 -11.37
N ALA A 63 -3.29 2.60 -11.97
CA ALA A 63 -2.65 1.34 -12.26
C ALA A 63 -1.42 1.53 -13.16
N ARG A 64 -1.56 2.31 -14.24
CA ARG A 64 -0.47 2.52 -15.19
C ARG A 64 0.68 3.34 -14.60
N LEU A 65 0.39 4.39 -13.84
CA LEU A 65 1.41 5.19 -13.18
C LEU A 65 2.14 4.38 -12.12
N SER A 66 1.42 3.58 -11.32
CA SER A 66 2.02 2.71 -10.31
C SER A 66 2.97 1.69 -10.94
N ASP A 67 2.56 1.03 -12.03
CA ASP A 67 3.39 0.09 -12.80
C ASP A 67 4.63 0.75 -13.41
N LEU A 68 4.52 1.99 -13.90
CA LEU A 68 5.66 2.70 -14.46
C LEU A 68 6.67 3.15 -13.40
N VAL A 69 6.20 3.51 -12.20
CA VAL A 69 7.05 3.98 -11.08
C VAL A 69 7.73 2.80 -10.39
N ILE A 70 7.00 1.70 -10.12
CA ILE A 70 7.54 0.49 -9.48
C ILE A 70 7.02 -0.74 -10.25
N PRO A 71 7.67 -1.11 -11.37
CA PRO A 71 7.30 -2.30 -12.14
C PRO A 71 7.68 -3.58 -11.39
N ASP A 72 7.15 -4.71 -11.85
CA ASP A 72 7.63 -6.02 -11.43
C ASP A 72 9.13 -6.18 -11.73
N SER A 73 9.86 -6.75 -10.78
CA SER A 73 11.28 -7.10 -10.90
C SER A 73 11.52 -8.49 -10.30
N ASP A 74 12.63 -8.70 -9.60
CA ASP A 74 12.80 -9.87 -8.74
C ASP A 74 11.83 -9.87 -7.53
N THR A 75 11.18 -8.73 -7.28
CA THR A 75 10.06 -8.59 -6.33
C THR A 75 8.79 -8.12 -7.05
N PRO A 76 7.58 -8.48 -6.54
CA PRO A 76 6.32 -7.99 -7.09
C PRO A 76 6.22 -6.47 -7.00
N GLY A 77 5.87 -5.80 -8.10
CA GLY A 77 5.76 -4.35 -8.21
C GLY A 77 4.49 -3.75 -7.59
N ALA A 78 4.31 -2.44 -7.74
CA ALA A 78 3.27 -1.67 -7.05
C ALA A 78 1.85 -2.15 -7.36
N VAL A 79 1.57 -2.54 -8.60
CA VAL A 79 0.24 -3.06 -8.98
C VAL A 79 -0.06 -4.38 -8.27
N ALA A 80 0.93 -5.27 -8.16
CA ALA A 80 0.76 -6.59 -7.57
C ALA A 80 0.42 -6.55 -6.07
N VAL A 81 0.77 -5.47 -5.37
CA VAL A 81 0.52 -5.30 -3.92
C VAL A 81 -0.62 -4.31 -3.62
N GLY A 82 -1.37 -3.88 -4.64
CA GLY A 82 -2.59 -3.08 -4.46
C GLY A 82 -2.37 -1.57 -4.27
N VAL A 83 -1.19 -1.05 -4.62
CA VAL A 83 -0.90 0.40 -4.53
C VAL A 83 -1.93 1.28 -5.25
N PRO A 84 -2.45 0.96 -6.45
CA PRO A 84 -3.45 1.81 -7.11
C PRO A 84 -4.68 2.08 -6.25
N ALA A 85 -5.19 1.06 -5.54
CA ALA A 85 -6.34 1.20 -4.65
C ALA A 85 -6.00 1.99 -3.38
N PHE A 86 -4.78 1.85 -2.86
CA PHE A 86 -4.28 2.70 -1.78
C PHE A 86 -4.25 4.17 -2.21
N VAL A 87 -3.69 4.48 -3.38
CA VAL A 87 -3.57 5.87 -3.87
C VAL A 87 -4.94 6.49 -4.11
N GLU A 88 -5.89 5.77 -4.71
CA GLU A 88 -7.28 6.22 -4.83
C GLU A 88 -7.85 6.64 -3.47
N ARG A 89 -7.70 5.77 -2.45
CA ARG A 89 -8.23 6.04 -1.12
C ARG A 89 -7.50 7.17 -0.39
N ALA A 90 -6.19 7.26 -0.57
CA ALA A 90 -5.38 8.35 -0.03
C ALA A 90 -5.82 9.71 -0.59
N LEU A 91 -6.06 9.78 -1.91
CA LEU A 91 -6.57 10.98 -2.57
C LEU A 91 -7.97 11.35 -2.06
N LEU A 92 -8.89 10.38 -1.99
CA LEU A 92 -10.24 10.61 -1.46
C LEU A 92 -10.24 11.19 -0.04
N HIS A 93 -9.28 10.79 0.79
CA HIS A 93 -9.15 11.26 2.17
C HIS A 93 -8.16 12.41 2.37
N GLY A 94 -7.55 12.92 1.30
CA GLY A 94 -6.73 14.13 1.37
C GLY A 94 -5.31 13.97 1.90
N LEU A 95 -4.74 12.76 1.87
CA LEU A 95 -3.35 12.53 2.28
C LEU A 95 -2.35 13.31 1.41
N ASP A 96 -1.17 13.66 1.93
CA ASP A 96 -0.17 14.51 1.22
C ASP A 96 -0.73 15.87 0.75
N ASP A 97 -1.58 16.47 1.57
CA ASP A 97 -2.26 17.74 1.31
C ASP A 97 -3.00 17.74 -0.03
N THR A 98 -3.55 16.59 -0.44
CA THR A 98 -4.33 16.50 -1.68
C THR A 98 -5.77 16.97 -1.50
N ALA A 99 -6.24 17.11 -0.26
CA ALA A 99 -7.53 17.73 0.00
C ALA A 99 -7.45 19.24 -0.28
N PRO A 100 -8.53 19.84 -0.81
CA PRO A 100 -8.63 21.30 -0.82
C PRO A 100 -8.57 21.83 0.61
N GLU A 101 -7.83 22.93 0.82
CA GLU A 101 -7.85 23.70 2.08
C GLU A 101 -9.30 23.88 2.58
N PRO A 102 -9.59 23.68 3.88
CA PRO A 102 -10.93 23.88 4.43
C PRO A 102 -11.26 25.38 4.45
N ALA A 103 -11.59 25.94 3.29
CA ALA A 103 -12.25 27.22 3.22
C ALA A 103 -13.61 27.04 3.88
N GLY A 104 -13.87 27.78 4.98
CA GLY A 104 -15.05 27.70 5.86
C GLY A 104 -16.41 27.95 5.19
N LYS A 105 -16.72 27.22 4.14
CA LYS A 105 -17.97 27.16 3.40
C LYS A 105 -18.43 25.72 3.44
N VAL A 106 -19.68 25.54 3.86
CA VAL A 106 -20.38 24.26 3.82
C VAL A 106 -20.21 23.65 2.42
N ARG A 107 -19.69 22.42 2.37
CA ARG A 107 -19.51 21.64 1.13
C ARG A 107 -20.87 21.45 0.46
N MET A 108 -21.14 22.21 -0.59
CA MET A 108 -22.28 22.01 -1.50
C MET A 108 -21.70 21.61 -2.86
N GLY A 109 -21.51 20.31 -3.07
CA GLY A 109 -20.96 19.71 -4.31
C GLY A 109 -20.50 18.26 -4.08
N ASP A 110 -20.27 17.51 -5.16
CA ASP A 110 -19.64 16.17 -5.10
C ASP A 110 -18.18 16.33 -4.63
N ASP A 111 -17.94 16.13 -3.33
CA ASP A 111 -16.62 16.17 -2.71
C ASP A 111 -15.81 14.93 -3.13
N ARG A 112 -15.12 15.02 -4.27
CA ARG A 112 -14.22 13.97 -4.80
C ARG A 112 -12.84 13.96 -4.12
N GLY A 113 -12.71 14.58 -2.94
CA GLY A 113 -11.46 14.72 -2.20
C GLY A 113 -10.34 15.31 -3.08
N GLY A 114 -9.19 14.63 -3.08
CA GLY A 114 -8.02 14.96 -3.91
C GLY A 114 -7.99 14.33 -5.30
N LEU A 115 -9.05 13.64 -5.76
CA LEU A 115 -9.10 13.08 -7.12
C LEU A 115 -8.88 14.11 -8.25
N PRO A 116 -9.23 15.42 -8.12
CA PRO A 116 -8.88 16.41 -9.15
C PRO A 116 -7.37 16.54 -9.43
N VAL A 117 -6.49 16.13 -8.49
CA VAL A 117 -5.04 16.05 -8.72
C VAL A 117 -4.72 15.04 -9.83
N LEU A 118 -5.46 13.93 -9.89
CA LEU A 118 -5.27 12.90 -10.90
C LEU A 118 -5.73 13.38 -12.30
N ASP A 119 -6.82 14.15 -12.34
CA ASP A 119 -7.27 14.80 -13.58
C ASP A 119 -6.25 15.81 -14.11
N GLN A 120 -5.59 16.56 -13.21
CA GLN A 120 -4.50 17.46 -13.54
C GLN A 120 -3.34 16.70 -14.17
N VAL A 121 -2.88 15.61 -13.53
CA VAL A 121 -1.80 14.76 -14.06
C VAL A 121 -2.16 14.18 -15.43
N MET A 122 -3.40 13.69 -15.61
CA MET A 122 -3.85 13.18 -16.90
C MET A 122 -3.79 14.26 -18.00
N ARG A 123 -4.26 15.49 -17.70
CA ARG A 123 -4.20 16.61 -18.64
C ARG A 123 -2.76 16.96 -19.01
N ASP A 124 -1.86 17.04 -18.03
CA ASP A 124 -0.45 17.37 -18.26
C ASP A 124 0.24 16.31 -19.13
N LEU A 125 0.03 15.03 -18.83
CA LEU A 125 0.57 13.92 -19.62
C LEU A 125 0.04 13.91 -21.06
N ASN A 126 -1.28 14.12 -21.24
CA ASN A 126 -1.89 14.19 -22.56
C ASN A 126 -1.37 15.40 -23.37
N GLY A 127 -1.19 16.56 -22.71
CA GLY A 127 -0.64 17.75 -23.33
C GLY A 127 0.79 17.54 -23.83
N ARG A 128 1.63 16.87 -23.03
CA ARG A 128 3.01 16.51 -23.40
C ARG A 128 3.07 15.47 -24.52
N ALA A 129 2.12 14.53 -24.52
CA ALA A 129 2.04 13.49 -25.53
C ALA A 129 1.40 13.96 -26.86
N ALA A 130 0.66 15.07 -26.85
CA ALA A 130 -0.24 15.54 -27.92
C ALA A 130 -1.33 14.53 -28.35
N MET A 131 -1.60 13.52 -27.51
CA MET A 131 -2.60 12.47 -27.70
C MET A 131 -2.84 11.72 -26.36
N PRO A 132 -3.89 10.90 -26.23
CA PRO A 132 -4.19 10.23 -24.96
C PRO A 132 -3.03 9.35 -24.47
N PHE A 133 -2.50 9.67 -23.28
CA PHE A 133 -1.35 9.02 -22.66
C PHE A 133 -1.53 7.50 -22.52
N LEU A 134 -2.72 7.06 -22.09
CA LEU A 134 -3.04 5.64 -21.94
C LEU A 134 -3.07 4.87 -23.28
N GLY A 135 -3.21 5.57 -24.41
CA GLY A 135 -3.17 4.98 -25.76
C GLY A 135 -1.77 4.90 -26.38
N LEU A 136 -0.74 5.44 -25.72
CA LEU A 136 0.64 5.39 -26.21
C LEU A 136 1.25 3.99 -26.04
N LYS A 137 2.27 3.69 -26.87
CA LYS A 137 3.12 2.50 -26.67
C LYS A 137 3.88 2.59 -25.33
N PRO A 138 4.20 1.46 -24.68
CA PRO A 138 4.86 1.44 -23.37
C PRO A 138 6.12 2.30 -23.26
N ASP A 139 7.03 2.22 -24.23
CA ASP A 139 8.28 3.00 -24.22
C ASP A 139 8.02 4.51 -24.31
N ARG A 140 6.99 4.90 -25.06
CA ARG A 140 6.58 6.31 -25.16
C ARG A 140 5.90 6.81 -23.89
N GLN A 141 5.11 5.96 -23.21
CA GLN A 141 4.55 6.31 -21.90
C GLN A 141 5.66 6.56 -20.89
N ARG A 142 6.67 5.68 -20.86
CA ARG A 142 7.85 5.83 -20.00
C ARG A 142 8.56 7.15 -20.27
N GLY A 143 8.91 7.45 -21.53
CA GLY A 143 9.60 8.69 -21.87
C GLY A 143 8.79 9.96 -21.56
N VAL A 144 7.46 9.94 -21.76
CA VAL A 144 6.60 11.08 -21.39
C VAL A 144 6.57 11.27 -19.87
N LEU A 145 6.47 10.17 -19.11
CA LEU A 145 6.47 10.23 -17.65
C LEU A 145 7.82 10.67 -17.09
N GLU A 146 8.93 10.20 -17.65
CA GLU A 146 10.29 10.62 -17.27
C GLU A 146 10.49 12.12 -17.49
N ALA A 147 10.02 12.67 -18.61
CA ALA A 147 10.07 14.11 -18.86
C ALA A 147 9.20 14.90 -17.87
N TYR A 148 8.01 14.39 -17.52
CA TYR A 148 7.15 15.01 -16.51
C TYR A 148 7.75 14.94 -15.10
N ASP A 149 8.44 13.84 -14.78
CA ASP A 149 9.18 13.65 -13.53
C ASP A 149 10.35 14.63 -13.42
N ALA A 150 11.15 14.75 -14.49
CA ALA A 150 12.27 15.68 -14.55
C ALA A 150 11.82 17.13 -14.35
N ASP A 151 10.71 17.54 -14.96
CA ASP A 151 10.14 18.88 -14.78
C ASP A 151 9.64 19.10 -13.35
N ALA A 152 8.99 18.10 -12.75
CA ALA A 152 8.51 18.18 -11.37
C ALA A 152 9.65 18.38 -10.37
N PHE A 153 10.76 17.65 -10.52
CA PHE A 153 11.87 17.66 -9.57
C PHE A 153 13.04 18.59 -9.95
N GLY A 154 13.06 19.12 -11.17
CA GLY A 154 14.13 20.00 -11.66
C GLY A 154 13.90 21.50 -11.42
N GLY A 155 12.67 21.93 -11.09
CA GLY A 155 12.32 23.34 -10.88
C GLY A 155 12.21 23.77 -9.41
N GLU A 156 12.12 25.08 -9.17
CA GLU A 156 11.88 25.67 -7.83
C GLU A 156 10.40 25.55 -7.36
N GLN A 157 9.52 24.99 -8.19
CA GLN A 157 8.11 24.78 -7.81
C GLN A 157 7.98 23.65 -6.77
N GLY A 158 7.69 24.05 -5.53
CA GLY A 158 7.46 23.14 -4.41
C GLY A 158 6.22 22.26 -4.59
N ASP A 159 5.10 22.85 -5.01
CA ASP A 159 3.81 22.17 -5.15
C ASP A 159 3.56 21.74 -6.60
N HIS A 160 3.85 20.48 -6.91
CA HIS A 160 3.64 19.89 -8.24
C HIS A 160 2.75 18.64 -8.10
N PRO A 161 1.66 18.51 -8.88
CA PRO A 161 0.67 17.43 -8.70
C PRO A 161 1.28 16.03 -8.84
N TRP A 162 2.26 15.86 -9.74
CA TRP A 162 3.01 14.62 -9.86
C TRP A 162 3.77 14.22 -8.59
N LYS A 163 4.30 15.18 -7.82
CA LYS A 163 5.01 14.86 -6.56
C LYS A 163 4.08 14.19 -5.58
N LYS A 164 2.84 14.68 -5.45
CA LYS A 164 1.80 14.09 -4.60
C LYS A 164 1.47 12.65 -5.03
N ILE A 165 1.22 12.42 -6.32
CA ILE A 165 0.92 11.08 -6.83
C ILE A 165 2.10 10.13 -6.64
N LYS A 166 3.32 10.55 -6.99
CA LYS A 166 4.52 9.72 -6.84
C LYS A 166 4.82 9.43 -5.37
N ALA A 167 4.66 10.40 -4.48
CA ALA A 167 4.80 10.22 -3.04
C ALA A 167 3.81 9.16 -2.54
N LEU A 168 2.53 9.25 -2.88
CA LEU A 168 1.52 8.26 -2.49
C LEU A 168 1.81 6.86 -3.05
N ILE A 169 2.32 6.74 -4.28
CA ILE A 169 2.75 5.44 -4.84
C ILE A 169 3.89 4.84 -4.02
N LEU A 170 4.92 5.64 -3.71
CA LEU A 170 6.08 5.20 -2.92
C LEU A 170 5.66 4.83 -1.50
N THR A 171 4.83 5.66 -0.86
CA THR A 171 4.27 5.41 0.48
C THR A 171 3.47 4.11 0.49
N GLY A 172 2.56 3.92 -0.46
CA GLY A 172 1.76 2.69 -0.54
C GLY A 172 2.60 1.43 -0.75
N TYR A 173 3.67 1.52 -1.54
CA TYR A 173 4.54 0.37 -1.80
C TYR A 173 5.47 0.05 -0.62
N TYR A 174 6.21 1.05 -0.12
CA TYR A 174 7.23 0.83 0.90
C TYR A 174 6.66 0.67 2.33
N THR A 175 5.35 0.86 2.52
CA THR A 175 4.64 0.44 3.74
C THR A 175 3.99 -0.94 3.62
N SER A 176 4.04 -1.58 2.44
CA SER A 176 3.59 -2.97 2.25
C SER A 176 4.66 -3.97 2.72
N GLU A 177 4.26 -5.20 3.05
CA GLU A 177 5.21 -6.27 3.41
C GLU A 177 6.21 -6.55 2.26
N VAL A 178 5.74 -6.49 1.01
CA VAL A 178 6.60 -6.74 -0.15
C VAL A 178 7.64 -5.63 -0.31
N GLY A 179 7.23 -4.37 -0.26
CA GLY A 179 8.16 -3.25 -0.38
C GLY A 179 9.10 -3.13 0.83
N ALA A 180 8.59 -3.23 2.05
CA ALA A 180 9.37 -3.02 3.26
C ALA A 180 10.34 -4.17 3.57
N SER A 181 9.89 -5.42 3.44
CA SER A 181 10.62 -6.58 3.96
C SER A 181 11.24 -7.46 2.88
N ARG A 182 10.73 -7.40 1.64
CA ARG A 182 11.24 -8.22 0.53
C ARG A 182 12.10 -7.40 -0.40
N GLU A 183 11.60 -6.25 -0.89
CA GLU A 183 12.40 -5.35 -1.72
C GLU A 183 13.48 -4.65 -0.90
N LEU A 184 13.14 -4.21 0.30
CA LEU A 184 14.07 -3.65 1.28
C LEU A 184 14.39 -4.64 2.40
N GLN A 185 15.39 -4.31 3.21
CA GLN A 185 15.75 -5.02 4.43
C GLN A 185 15.05 -4.34 5.61
N TYR A 186 13.89 -4.85 6.02
CA TYR A 186 13.15 -4.27 7.14
C TYR A 186 13.87 -4.49 8.47
N GLU A 187 14.22 -3.40 9.14
CA GLU A 187 14.83 -3.36 10.47
C GLU A 187 14.02 -2.40 11.34
N LEU A 188 13.14 -2.95 12.18
CA LEU A 188 12.25 -2.14 13.03
C LEU A 188 13.03 -1.35 14.09
N VAL A 189 14.07 -1.94 14.68
CA VAL A 189 14.86 -1.32 15.75
C VAL A 189 16.33 -1.36 15.37
N PRO A 190 16.92 -0.23 14.92
CA PRO A 190 18.34 -0.21 14.63
C PRO A 190 19.11 -0.52 15.91
N GLY A 191 19.87 -1.63 15.88
CA GLY A 191 20.66 -2.10 17.01
C GLY A 191 21.91 -1.24 17.25
N ARG A 192 23.06 -1.91 17.41
CA ARG A 192 24.34 -1.23 17.63
C ARG A 192 24.76 -0.43 16.38
N TRP A 193 25.21 0.81 16.58
CA TRP A 193 25.88 1.58 15.54
C TRP A 193 27.24 0.96 15.17
N ASP A 194 27.44 0.70 13.88
CA ASP A 194 28.68 0.21 13.30
C ASP A 194 29.18 1.21 12.23
N PRO A 195 30.35 1.86 12.42
CA PRO A 195 30.89 2.79 11.44
C PRO A 195 31.38 2.11 10.15
N ASN A 196 31.61 0.80 10.16
CA ASN A 196 32.22 0.08 9.05
C ASN A 196 31.47 -1.24 8.78
N LEU A 197 30.21 -1.12 8.40
CA LEU A 197 29.37 -2.24 8.00
C LEU A 197 29.77 -2.76 6.60
N PRO A 198 30.14 -4.04 6.44
CA PRO A 198 30.48 -4.58 5.12
C PRO A 198 29.20 -4.69 4.26
N LEU A 199 29.17 -3.99 3.13
CA LEU A 199 28.06 -4.04 2.17
C LEU A 199 28.43 -4.94 0.98
N PRO A 200 27.78 -6.10 0.79
CA PRO A 200 27.99 -6.92 -0.41
C PRO A 200 27.49 -6.19 -1.66
N ALA A 201 28.00 -6.57 -2.84
CA ALA A 201 27.66 -5.92 -4.11
C ALA A 201 26.16 -5.96 -4.48
N HIS A 202 25.40 -6.89 -3.90
CA HIS A 202 23.94 -7.06 -4.09
C HIS A 202 23.14 -6.67 -2.84
N ASN A 203 23.69 -5.80 -1.97
CA ASN A 203 22.97 -5.41 -0.77
C ASN A 203 21.74 -4.57 -1.11
N ARG A 204 20.57 -5.01 -0.62
CA ARG A 204 19.33 -4.22 -0.72
C ARG A 204 19.41 -3.04 0.24
N SER A 205 18.64 -1.99 -0.04
CA SER A 205 18.52 -0.86 0.89
C SER A 205 17.75 -1.27 2.14
N TRP A 206 17.98 -0.55 3.24
CA TRP A 206 17.31 -0.82 4.51
C TRP A 206 15.99 -0.06 4.58
N SER A 207 14.99 -0.66 5.23
CA SER A 207 13.74 -0.01 5.62
C SER A 207 13.68 0.03 7.13
N SER A 208 13.70 1.22 7.72
CA SER A 208 13.47 1.42 9.15
C SER A 208 12.30 2.37 9.30
N ASP A 209 11.43 2.12 10.29
CA ASP A 209 10.33 3.04 10.59
C ASP A 209 10.88 4.29 11.28
N TRP A 210 11.40 5.22 10.49
CA TRP A 210 11.92 6.50 10.97
C TRP A 210 10.79 7.50 11.23
N THR A 211 9.61 7.28 10.65
CA THR A 211 8.43 8.14 10.80
C THR A 211 7.69 7.96 12.12
N ALA A 212 7.90 6.84 12.84
CA ALA A 212 7.32 6.63 14.16
C ALA A 212 8.08 7.34 15.30
N VAL A 213 9.21 7.99 15.02
CA VAL A 213 10.04 8.66 16.04
C VAL A 213 10.06 10.16 15.79
N ASP A 214 8.99 10.85 16.18
CA ASP A 214 9.06 12.30 16.41
C ASP A 214 10.04 12.54 17.56
N PHE A 215 11.24 13.04 17.25
CA PHE A 215 12.06 13.75 18.22
C PHE A 215 11.43 15.13 18.36
N GLY A 216 10.58 15.28 19.38
CA GLY A 216 9.78 16.50 19.61
C GLY A 216 10.57 17.79 19.80
#